data_AF-A0A967I6J1-F1
#
_entry.id   AF-A0A967I6J1-F1
#
_cell.length_a   1.000
_cell.length_b   1.000
_cell.length_c   1.000
_cell.angle_alpha   90.00
_cell.angle_beta   90.00
_cell.angle_gamma   90.00
#
_symmetry.space_group_name_H-M   'P 1'
#
loop_
_entity.id
_entity.type
_entity.pdbx_description
1 polymer ?
#
loop_
_entity_poly.entity_id
_entity_poly.type
_entity_poly.pdbx_seq_one_letter_code
_entity_poly.pdbx_strand_id
1 'polypeptide(L)'
;EQAEQTFSYTNYKPIIYFDYRTSNIAPEAYEELDRLATIAALSPDYEIIIRGYTDNVGSTTYNKRLSKTRTQIVRNYLVGKGIDPEKIKTMSMGEKDPLMPNTTPAGRAVNRRVEIELVPVSDS
;
A
#
# COMPACT_ATOMS: atom_id res chain seq x y z
N GLU A 1 -20.90 16.37 8.34
CA GLU A 1 -20.74 15.83 6.96
C GLU A 1 -19.34 15.98 6.38
N GLN A 2 -18.89 17.09 5.77
CA GLN A 2 -17.56 17.14 5.10
C GLN A 2 -16.37 16.86 6.03
N ALA A 3 -16.35 17.41 7.25
CA ALA A 3 -15.25 17.18 8.20
C ALA A 3 -15.19 15.73 8.72
N GLU A 4 -16.34 15.08 8.91
CA GLU A 4 -16.43 13.68 9.34
C GLU A 4 -16.03 12.73 8.21
N GLN A 5 -16.36 13.08 6.97
CA GLN A 5 -15.99 12.34 5.77
C GLN A 5 -14.49 12.44 5.49
N THR A 6 -13.91 13.64 5.62
CA THR A 6 -12.46 13.87 5.60
C THR A 6 -11.74 13.02 6.67
N PHE A 7 -12.20 13.09 7.93
CA PHE A 7 -11.63 12.31 9.03
C PHE A 7 -11.74 10.79 8.81
N SER A 8 -12.83 10.33 8.18
CA SER A 8 -13.01 8.93 7.81
C SER A 8 -12.01 8.46 6.75
N TYR A 9 -11.65 9.31 5.78
CA TYR A 9 -10.71 8.94 4.71
C TYR A 9 -9.26 9.01 5.16
N THR A 10 -8.88 9.96 6.02
CA THR A 10 -7.51 10.03 6.58
C THR A 10 -7.19 8.80 7.45
N ASN A 11 -8.20 8.19 8.06
CA ASN A 11 -8.07 6.96 8.85
C ASN A 11 -8.21 5.67 8.03
N TYR A 12 -8.59 5.77 6.75
CA TYR A 12 -8.69 4.62 5.87
C TYR A 12 -7.30 4.27 5.32
N LYS A 13 -6.66 3.27 5.94
CA LYS A 13 -5.29 2.84 5.63
C LYS A 13 -5.20 1.35 5.33
N PRO A 14 -5.67 0.91 4.15
CA PRO A 14 -5.66 -0.52 3.85
C PRO A 14 -4.24 -1.07 3.79
N ILE A 15 -4.08 -2.29 4.32
CA ILE A 15 -2.83 -3.04 4.31
C ILE A 15 -3.00 -4.31 3.49
N ILE A 16 -2.17 -4.45 2.46
CA ILE A 16 -2.15 -5.65 1.60
C ILE A 16 -0.96 -6.51 1.99
N TYR A 17 -1.22 -7.75 2.42
CA TYR A 17 -0.17 -8.70 2.81
C TYR A 17 0.29 -9.55 1.64
N PHE A 18 1.54 -10.00 1.71
CA PHE A 18 2.17 -10.81 0.68
C PHE A 18 2.88 -12.03 1.25
N ASP A 19 2.79 -13.13 0.52
CA ASP A 19 3.55 -14.33 0.83
C ASP A 19 5.07 -14.14 0.64
N TYR A 20 5.81 -15.13 1.14
CA TYR A 20 7.26 -15.10 1.13
C TYR A 20 7.80 -15.00 -0.30
N ARG A 21 8.59 -13.94 -0.57
CA ARG A 21 9.23 -13.65 -1.87
C ARG A 21 8.27 -13.49 -3.07
N THR A 22 6.96 -13.41 -2.84
CA THR A 22 5.99 -13.21 -3.92
C THR A 22 5.58 -11.76 -4.06
N SER A 23 4.91 -11.45 -5.17
CA SER A 23 4.25 -10.16 -5.41
C SER A 23 2.81 -10.35 -5.85
N ASN A 24 2.23 -11.53 -5.62
CA ASN A 24 0.84 -11.82 -5.95
C ASN A 24 -0.07 -11.20 -4.89
N ILE A 25 -1.14 -10.54 -5.34
CA ILE A 25 -2.19 -10.05 -4.47
C ILE A 25 -3.16 -11.21 -4.23
N ALA A 26 -3.50 -11.46 -2.96
CA ALA A 26 -4.49 -12.47 -2.61
C ALA A 26 -5.87 -12.07 -3.17
N PRO A 27 -6.71 -13.01 -3.66
CA PRO A 27 -8.02 -12.70 -4.21
C PRO A 27 -8.87 -11.77 -3.33
N GLU A 28 -8.83 -11.98 -2.02
CA GLU A 28 -9.60 -11.25 -1.01
C GLU A 28 -9.15 -9.79 -0.89
N ALA A 29 -7.88 -9.50 -1.20
CA ALA A 29 -7.35 -8.14 -1.14
C ALA A 29 -7.85 -7.24 -2.29
N TYR A 30 -8.38 -7.81 -3.37
CA TYR A 30 -8.93 -7.01 -4.47
C TYR A 30 -10.21 -6.28 -4.08
N GLU A 31 -11.02 -6.81 -3.17
CA GLU A 31 -12.23 -6.12 -2.67
C GLU A 31 -11.86 -4.82 -1.95
N GLU A 32 -10.80 -4.85 -1.14
CA GLU A 32 -10.31 -3.66 -0.42
C GLU A 32 -9.73 -2.61 -1.39
N LEU A 33 -9.03 -3.06 -2.44
CA LEU A 33 -8.51 -2.18 -3.50
C LEU A 33 -9.65 -1.56 -4.34
N ASP A 34 -10.74 -2.29 -4.57
CA ASP A 34 -11.92 -1.79 -5.27
C ASP A 34 -12.64 -0.72 -4.45
N ARG A 35 -12.75 -0.95 -3.14
CA ARG A 35 -13.28 0.03 -2.20
C ARG A 35 -12.42 1.29 -2.16
N LEU A 36 -11.09 1.13 -2.11
CA LEU A 36 -10.15 2.25 -2.17
C LEU A 36 -10.32 3.06 -3.46
N ALA A 37 -10.42 2.40 -4.62
CA ALA A 37 -10.63 3.08 -5.90
C ALA A 37 -11.94 3.88 -5.92
N THR A 38 -13.01 3.32 -5.35
CA THR A 38 -14.31 4.01 -5.22
C THR A 38 -14.19 5.26 -4.35
N ILE A 39 -13.53 5.16 -3.20
CA ILE A 39 -13.33 6.30 -2.28
C ILE A 39 -12.47 7.38 -2.94
N ALA A 40 -11.38 6.98 -3.60
CA ALA A 40 -10.47 7.90 -4.28
C ALA A 40 -11.17 8.66 -5.43
N ALA A 41 -12.04 8.00 -6.17
CA ALA A 41 -12.83 8.63 -7.23
C ALA A 41 -13.81 9.69 -6.69
N LEU A 42 -14.33 9.50 -5.49
CA LEU A 42 -15.21 10.46 -4.79
C LEU A 42 -14.44 11.58 -4.08
N SER A 43 -13.11 11.47 -4.00
CA SER A 43 -12.24 12.37 -3.23
C SER A 43 -11.18 13.02 -4.13
N PRO A 44 -11.57 13.93 -5.05
CA PRO A 44 -10.65 14.46 -6.06
C PRO A 44 -9.49 15.28 -5.47
N ASP A 45 -9.64 15.82 -4.27
CA ASP A 45 -8.61 16.63 -3.59
C ASP A 45 -7.59 15.79 -2.79
N TYR A 46 -7.57 14.47 -3.02
CA TYR A 46 -6.69 13.54 -2.33
C TYR A 46 -5.78 12.79 -3.31
N GLU A 47 -4.61 12.41 -2.81
CA GLU A 47 -3.65 11.52 -3.46
C GLU A 47 -3.56 10.19 -2.71
N ILE A 48 -3.16 9.14 -3.43
CA ILE A 48 -2.88 7.81 -2.89
C ILE A 48 -1.37 7.66 -2.69
N ILE A 49 -0.95 7.39 -1.46
CA ILE A 49 0.44 7.03 -1.15
C ILE A 49 0.51 5.52 -0.90
N ILE A 50 1.39 4.83 -1.63
CA ILE A 50 1.60 3.38 -1.54
C ILE A 50 3.02 3.12 -1.07
N ARG A 51 3.19 2.51 0.12
CA ARG A 51 4.49 2.14 0.68
C ARG A 51 4.64 0.62 0.74
N GLY A 52 5.68 0.09 0.11
CA GLY A 52 5.95 -1.35 0.08
C GLY A 52 7.06 -1.76 1.03
N TYR A 53 6.84 -2.84 1.75
CA TYR A 53 7.74 -3.38 2.76
C TYR A 53 7.99 -4.88 2.56
N THR A 54 9.10 -5.36 3.11
CA THR A 54 9.49 -6.77 3.17
C THR A 54 9.82 -7.18 4.60
N ASP A 55 9.98 -8.48 4.82
CA ASP A 55 10.75 -8.94 5.98
C ASP A 55 12.27 -8.72 5.75
N ASN A 56 13.09 -9.11 6.72
CA ASN A 56 14.55 -8.94 6.67
C ASN A 56 15.29 -10.10 5.98
N VAL A 57 14.60 -10.99 5.26
CA VAL A 57 15.23 -12.19 4.70
C VAL A 57 15.68 -11.93 3.27
N GLY A 58 16.98 -11.69 3.08
CA GLY A 58 17.60 -11.46 1.78
C GLY A 58 18.59 -10.29 1.85
N SER A 59 19.07 -9.84 0.70
CA SER A 59 19.87 -8.61 0.65
C SER A 59 18.96 -7.38 0.63
N THR A 60 19.43 -6.27 1.20
CA THR A 60 18.71 -4.99 1.17
C THR A 60 18.35 -4.57 -0.27
N THR A 61 19.22 -4.82 -1.25
CA THR A 61 18.94 -4.53 -2.68
C THR A 61 17.79 -5.39 -3.22
N TYR A 62 17.79 -6.69 -2.89
CA TYR A 62 16.69 -7.58 -3.25
C TYR A 62 15.38 -7.14 -2.62
N ASN A 63 15.40 -6.84 -1.32
CA ASN A 63 14.22 -6.40 -0.57
C ASN A 63 13.66 -5.08 -1.10
N LYS A 64 14.51 -4.10 -1.44
CA LYS A 64 14.08 -2.87 -2.13
C LYS A 64 13.43 -3.17 -3.49
N ARG A 65 14.03 -4.04 -4.30
CA ARG A 65 13.43 -4.39 -5.61
C ARG A 65 12.07 -5.07 -5.42
N LEU A 66 11.96 -6.00 -4.48
CA LEU A 66 10.71 -6.70 -4.19
C LEU A 66 9.62 -5.77 -3.69
N SER A 67 9.91 -4.88 -2.73
CA SER A 67 8.94 -3.88 -2.29
C SER A 67 8.49 -2.96 -3.42
N LYS A 68 9.40 -2.54 -4.30
CA LYS A 68 9.06 -1.75 -5.50
C LYS A 68 8.11 -2.50 -6.44
N THR A 69 8.37 -3.79 -6.68
CA THR A 69 7.48 -4.60 -7.52
C THR A 69 6.08 -4.70 -6.91
N ARG A 70 5.96 -4.90 -5.60
CA ARG A 70 4.68 -4.96 -4.90
C ARG A 70 3.90 -3.65 -5.00
N THR A 71 4.54 -2.51 -4.76
CA THR A 71 3.86 -1.20 -4.92
C THR A 71 3.43 -0.93 -6.36
N GLN A 72 4.23 -1.33 -7.35
CA GLN A 72 3.87 -1.17 -8.75
C GLN A 72 2.65 -1.99 -9.14
N ILE A 73 2.51 -3.23 -8.62
CA ILE A 73 1.34 -4.07 -8.92
C ILE A 73 0.08 -3.43 -8.34
N VAL A 74 0.12 -2.96 -7.09
CA VAL A 74 -1.01 -2.24 -6.46
C VAL A 74 -1.33 -0.97 -7.25
N ARG A 75 -0.34 -0.16 -7.61
CA ARG A 75 -0.52 1.03 -8.46
C ARG A 75 -1.20 0.68 -9.78
N ASN A 76 -0.68 -0.31 -10.50
CA ASN A 76 -1.20 -0.69 -11.81
C ASN A 76 -2.66 -1.17 -11.71
N TYR A 77 -3.01 -1.88 -10.64
CA TYR A 77 -4.39 -2.28 -10.39
C TYR A 77 -5.31 -1.06 -10.23
N LEU A 78 -4.94 -0.11 -9.38
CA LEU A 78 -5.72 1.12 -9.16
C LEU A 78 -5.83 1.98 -10.44
N VAL A 79 -4.76 2.07 -11.22
CA VAL A 79 -4.81 2.73 -12.54
C VAL A 79 -5.79 2.00 -13.47
N GLY A 80 -5.78 0.66 -13.48
CA GLY A 80 -6.75 -0.13 -14.23
C GLY A 80 -8.21 0.06 -13.79
N LYS A 81 -8.43 0.54 -12.55
CA LYS A 81 -9.74 0.95 -12.03
C LYS A 81 -10.11 2.40 -12.38
N GLY A 82 -9.28 3.10 -13.14
CA GLY A 82 -9.54 4.46 -13.62
C GLY A 82 -8.99 5.57 -12.73
N ILE A 83 -8.15 5.25 -11.74
CA ILE A 83 -7.46 6.26 -10.95
C ILE A 83 -6.33 6.88 -11.77
N ASP A 84 -6.28 8.20 -11.81
CA ASP A 84 -5.22 8.95 -12.47
C ASP A 84 -3.83 8.55 -11.92
N PRO A 85 -2.91 8.06 -12.77
CA PRO A 85 -1.55 7.73 -12.35
C PRO A 85 -0.81 8.88 -11.63
N GLU A 86 -1.13 10.14 -11.92
CA GLU A 86 -0.50 11.30 -11.28
C GLU A 86 -0.91 11.44 -9.81
N LYS A 87 -2.09 10.95 -9.44
CA LYS A 87 -2.58 10.92 -8.05
C LYS A 87 -2.01 9.77 -7.23
N ILE A 88 -1.12 8.94 -7.78
CA ILE A 88 -0.57 7.78 -7.09
C ILE A 88 0.95 7.91 -6.94
N LYS A 89 1.39 8.06 -5.69
CA LYS A 89 2.81 8.04 -5.31
C LYS A 89 3.18 6.68 -4.73
N THR A 90 4.30 6.12 -5.18
CA THR A 90 4.81 4.82 -4.72
C THR A 90 6.17 4.95 -4.07
N MET A 91 6.35 4.36 -2.89
CA MET A 91 7.61 4.34 -2.15
C MET A 91 8.07 2.90 -1.89
N SER A 92 9.36 2.65 -2.08
CA SER A 92 9.95 1.33 -1.87
C SER A 92 10.80 1.33 -0.60
N MET A 93 10.28 0.74 0.46
CA MET A 93 10.90 0.80 1.79
C MET A 93 11.83 -0.37 2.07
N GLY A 94 11.67 -1.50 1.37
CA GLY A 94 12.41 -2.73 1.65
C GLY A 94 12.11 -3.23 3.06
N GLU A 95 13.14 -3.59 3.82
CA GLU A 95 13.01 -4.15 5.18
C GLU A 95 12.92 -3.09 6.30
N LYS A 96 12.78 -1.80 5.94
CA LYS A 96 12.66 -0.70 6.91
C LYS A 96 11.33 -0.74 7.65
N ASP A 97 11.28 -0.07 8.79
CA ASP A 97 10.06 0.17 9.58
C ASP A 97 9.19 -1.09 9.79
N PRO A 98 9.76 -2.15 10.41
CA PRO A 98 9.01 -3.38 10.69
C PRO A 98 7.91 -3.11 11.72
N LEU A 99 6.69 -3.62 11.48
CA LEU A 99 5.59 -3.57 12.45
C LEU A 99 5.78 -4.58 13.58
N MET A 100 6.47 -5.69 13.28
CA MET A 100 6.78 -6.72 14.26
C MET A 100 8.24 -7.15 14.17
N PRO A 101 8.85 -7.67 15.26
CA PRO A 101 10.17 -8.26 15.18
C PRO A 101 10.26 -9.36 14.11
N ASN A 102 11.32 -9.34 13.29
CA ASN A 102 11.56 -10.36 12.26
C ASN A 102 12.05 -11.72 12.81
N THR A 103 12.01 -11.90 14.13
CA THR A 103 12.52 -13.09 14.83
C THR A 103 11.62 -14.31 14.64
N THR A 104 10.32 -14.13 14.37
CA THR A 104 9.36 -15.22 14.18
C THR A 104 8.78 -15.25 12.76
N PRO A 105 8.35 -16.43 12.26
CA PRO A 105 7.65 -16.53 10.97
C PRO A 105 6.41 -15.62 10.89
N ALA A 106 5.65 -15.51 11.97
CA ALA A 106 4.47 -14.65 12.06
C ALA A 106 4.84 -13.16 11.95
N GLY A 107 5.87 -12.71 12.68
CA GLY A 107 6.34 -11.33 12.59
C GLY A 107 6.84 -10.97 11.19
N ARG A 108 7.56 -11.89 10.53
CA ARG A 108 7.95 -11.73 9.13
C ARG A 108 6.75 -11.63 8.18
N ALA A 109 5.71 -12.43 8.42
CA ALA A 109 4.48 -12.36 7.62
C ALA A 109 3.80 -10.99 7.70
N VAL A 110 3.71 -10.41 8.90
CA VAL A 110 3.16 -9.07 9.08
C VAL A 110 4.01 -8.00 8.38
N ASN A 111 5.33 -8.13 8.38
CA ASN A 111 6.22 -7.15 7.73
C ASN A 111 6.16 -7.18 6.20
N ARG A 112 5.79 -8.30 5.59
CA ARG A 112 5.61 -8.42 4.13
C ARG A 112 4.28 -7.80 3.71
N ARG A 113 4.26 -6.48 3.58
CA ARG A 113 3.03 -5.71 3.36
C ARG A 113 3.21 -4.55 2.39
N VAL A 114 2.11 -4.07 1.87
CA VAL A 114 1.96 -2.74 1.26
C VAL A 114 0.95 -1.97 2.09
N GLU A 115 1.35 -0.81 2.57
CA GLU A 115 0.46 0.14 3.23
C GLU A 115 0.01 1.19 2.22
N ILE A 116 -1.27 1.55 2.28
CA ILE A 116 -1.86 2.54 1.40
C ILE A 116 -2.57 3.58 2.26
N GLU A 117 -2.47 4.84 1.88
CA GLU A 117 -3.20 5.93 2.55
C GLU A 117 -3.69 6.96 1.53
N LEU A 118 -4.81 7.60 1.88
CA LEU A 118 -5.32 8.77 1.19
C LEU A 118 -4.87 10.01 1.96
N VAL A 119 -4.19 10.93 1.27
CA VAL A 119 -3.71 12.19 1.86
C VAL A 119 -4.25 13.38 1.07
N PRO A 120 -4.65 14.48 1.72
CA PRO A 120 -5.00 15.70 1.01
C PRO A 120 -3.84 16.20 0.15
N VAL A 121 -4.13 16.68 -1.06
CA VAL A 121 -3.12 17.28 -1.97
C VAL A 121 -2.44 18.49 -1.31
N SER A 122 -3.09 19.18 -0.38
CA SER A 122 -2.49 20.28 0.40
C SER A 122 -1.37 19.85 1.35
N ASP A 123 -1.32 18.56 1.71
CA ASP A 123 -0.42 18.00 2.71
C ASP A 123 0.75 17.22 2.08
N SER A 124 0.91 17.36 0.75
CA SER A 124 1.77 16.55 -0.12
C SER A 124 3.09 17.21 -0.53
#